data_AF-A0A1V9ZTN4-F1
#
_entry.id   AF-A0A1V9ZTN4-F1
#
_cell.length_a   1.000
_cell.length_b   1.000
_cell.length_c   1.000
_cell.angle_alpha   90.00
_cell.angle_beta   90.00
_cell.angle_gamma   90.00
#
_symmetry.space_group_name_H-M   'P 1'
#
loop_
_entity.id
_entity.type
_entity.pdbx_description
1 polymer ?
#
loop_
_entity_poly.entity_id
_entity_poly.type
_entity_poly.pdbx_seq_one_letter_code
_entity_poly.pdbx_strand_id
1 'polypeptide(L)' 'MPPPVTFMETIDHLGGVLALVGAILALGVAYILLVNFALPRGRIAQAERVNKLRRAAQGAKDKPRRFVD' A
#
# COMPACT_ATOMS: atom_id res chain seq x y z
N MET A 1 38.40 -16.54 25.14
CA MET A 1 37.61 -15.87 24.09
C MET A 1 36.32 -16.65 23.96
N PRO A 2 35.13 -16.02 24.00
CA PRO A 2 33.87 -16.75 23.85
C PRO A 2 33.84 -17.45 22.48
N PRO A 3 33.25 -18.66 22.39
CA PRO A 3 33.17 -19.39 21.14
C PRO A 3 32.39 -18.59 20.08
N PRO A 4 32.74 -18.72 18.78
CA PRO A 4 32.01 -18.05 17.72
C PRO A 4 30.56 -18.56 17.71
N VAL A 5 29.62 -17.68 18.04
CA VAL A 5 28.19 -17.97 17.96
C VAL A 5 27.83 -18.33 16.53
N THR A 6 27.25 -19.53 16.37
CA THR A 6 26.85 -20.01 15.04
C THR A 6 25.51 -19.41 14.63
N PHE A 7 25.22 -19.39 13.32
CA PHE A 7 23.95 -18.90 12.81
C PHE A 7 22.75 -19.64 13.43
N MET A 8 22.89 -20.94 13.70
CA MET A 8 21.84 -21.71 14.39
C MET A 8 21.65 -21.30 15.84
N GLU A 9 22.74 -21.02 16.56
CA GLU A 9 22.67 -20.53 17.94
C GLU A 9 22.00 -19.14 18.01
N THR A 10 22.21 -18.32 16.98
CA THR A 10 21.50 -17.04 16.83
C THR A 10 20.00 -17.25 16.61
N ILE A 11 19.60 -18.20 15.76
CA ILE A 11 18.19 -18.54 15.55
C ILE A 11 17.54 -19.02 16.85
N ASP A 12 18.21 -19.91 17.59
CA ASP A 12 17.69 -20.41 18.86
C ASP A 12 17.52 -19.27 19.89
N HIS A 13 18.46 -18.33 19.95
CA HIS A 13 18.35 -17.15 20.82
C HIS A 13 17.24 -16.17 20.41
N LEU A 14 16.91 -16.08 19.11
CA LEU A 14 15.83 -15.23 18.60
C LEU A 14 14.43 -15.88 18.71
N GLY A 15 14.31 -17.02 19.39
CA GLY A 15 13.04 -17.73 19.58
C GLY A 15 12.84 -18.92 18.64
N GLY A 16 13.90 -19.33 17.95
CA GLY A 16 13.95 -20.54 17.14
C GLY A 16 13.11 -20.50 15.87
N VAL A 17 12.96 -21.68 15.25
CA VAL A 17 12.20 -21.86 14.02
C VAL A 17 10.72 -21.45 14.17
N LEU A 18 10.15 -21.55 15.37
CA LEU A 18 8.77 -21.12 15.64
C LEU A 18 8.59 -19.60 15.50
N ALA A 19 9.56 -18.81 15.96
CA ALA A 19 9.53 -17.37 15.75
C ALA A 19 9.61 -17.00 14.26
N LEU A 20 10.41 -17.75 13.48
CA LEU A 20 10.50 -17.59 12.02
C LEU A 20 9.16 -17.88 11.34
N VAL A 21 8.49 -18.99 11.71
CA VAL A 21 7.17 -19.34 11.19
C VAL A 21 6.14 -18.26 11.57
N GLY A 22 6.15 -17.79 12.81
CA GLY A 22 5.27 -16.72 13.27
C GLY A 22 5.48 -15.43 12.48
N ALA A 23 6.73 -15.05 12.22
CA ALA A 23 7.06 -13.87 11.42
C ALA A 23 6.54 -13.97 9.98
N ILE A 24 6.70 -15.14 9.34
CA ILE A 24 6.18 -15.39 7.99
C ILE A 24 4.66 -15.28 7.95
N LEU A 25 3.96 -15.88 8.92
CA LEU A 25 2.51 -15.80 9.02
C LEU A 25 2.04 -14.35 9.24
N ALA A 26 2.69 -13.61 10.13
CA ALA A 26 2.39 -12.20 10.37
C ALA A 26 2.58 -11.35 9.11
N LEU A 27 3.66 -11.59 8.36
CA LEU A 27 3.91 -10.95 7.06
C LEU A 27 2.81 -11.28 6.04
N GLY A 28 2.37 -12.54 5.98
CA GLY A 28 1.26 -12.96 5.12
C GLY A 28 -0.04 -12.22 5.44
N VAL A 29 -0.39 -12.12 6.72
CA VAL A 29 -1.57 -11.36 7.16
C VAL A 29 -1.43 -9.88 6.83
N ALA A 30 -0.27 -9.27 7.12
CA ALA A 30 0.02 -7.88 6.79
C ALA A 30 -0.12 -7.61 5.28
N TYR A 31 0.37 -8.52 4.43
CA TYR A 31 0.21 -8.43 2.98
C TYR A 31 -1.25 -8.47 2.55
N ILE A 32 -2.02 -9.43 3.08
CA ILE A 32 -3.46 -9.54 2.79
C ILE A 32 -4.19 -8.26 3.18
N LEU A 33 -3.89 -7.70 4.35
CA LEU A 33 -4.47 -6.43 4.80
C LEU A 33 -4.08 -5.27 3.89
N LEU A 34 -2.81 -5.18 3.49
CA LEU A 34 -2.34 -4.13 2.58
C LEU A 34 -3.07 -4.20 1.23
N VAL A 35 -3.18 -5.40 0.66
CA VAL A 35 -3.82 -5.61 -0.64
C VAL A 35 -5.32 -5.31 -0.57
N ASN A 36 -6.01 -5.82 0.44
CA ASN A 36 -7.47 -5.67 0.53
C ASN A 36 -7.91 -4.29 1.01
N PHE A 37 -7.12 -3.59 1.82
CA PHE A 37 -7.54 -2.31 2.39
C PHE A 37 -6.84 -1.10 1.77
N ALA A 38 -5.54 -1.18 1.50
CA ALA A 38 -4.78 -0.01 1.03
C ALA A 38 -4.86 0.18 -0.49
N LEU A 39 -4.76 -0.89 -1.27
CA LEU A 39 -4.79 -0.80 -2.73
C LEU A 39 -6.13 -0.30 -3.31
N PRO A 40 -7.32 -0.79 -2.88
CA PRO A 40 -8.58 -0.28 -3.42
C PRO A 40 -8.78 1.20 -3.06
N ARG A 41 -8.35 1.65 -1.88
CA ARG A 41 -8.41 3.07 -1.49
C ARG A 41 -7.54 3.96 -2.38
N GLY A 42 -6.34 3.50 -2.75
CA GLY A 42 -5.49 4.21 -3.70
C GLY A 42 -6.13 4.38 -5.08
N ARG A 43 -6.77 3.31 -5.59
CA ARG A 43 -7.48 3.34 -6.88
C ARG A 43 -8.71 4.25 -6.86
N ILE A 44 -9.48 4.24 -5.78
CA ILE A 44 -10.65 5.12 -5.61
C ILE A 44 -10.20 6.59 -5.54
N ALA A 45 -9.14 6.90 -4.78
CA ALA A 45 -8.61 8.26 -4.70
C ALA A 45 -8.10 8.79 -6.05
N GLN A 46 -7.48 7.94 -6.87
CA GLN A 46 -7.07 8.30 -8.22
C GLN A 46 -8.27 8.49 -9.16
N ALA A 47 -9.26 7.59 -9.10
CA ALA A 47 -10.48 7.70 -9.89
C ALA A 47 -11.27 8.98 -9.55
N GLU A 48 -11.32 9.38 -8.28
CA GLU A 48 -11.99 10.60 -7.85
C GLU A 48 -11.29 11.87 -8.37
N ARG A 49 -9.94 11.88 -8.38
CA ARG A 49 -9.16 12.98 -8.98
C ARG A 49 -9.42 13.12 -10.48
N VAL A 50 -9.43 11.99 -11.21
CA VAL A 50 -9.72 12.00 -12.65
C VAL A 50 -11.16 12.46 -12.92
N ASN A 51 -12.14 12.01 -12.13
CA ASN A 51 -13.52 12.46 -12.26
C ASN A 51 -13.71 13.95 -11.95
N LYS A 52 -13.00 14.50 -10.95
CA LYS A 52 -13.01 15.96 -10.67
C LYS A 52 -12.44 16.76 -11.85
N LEU A 53 -11.31 16.32 -12.42
CA LEU A 53 -10.72 16.95 -13.59
C LEU A 53 -11.64 16.87 -14.82
N ARG A 54 -12.28 15.73 -15.05
CA ARG A 54 -13.24 15.55 -16.14
C ARG A 54 -14.47 16.45 -15.99
N ARG A 55 -15.01 16.60 -14.78
CA ARG A 55 -16.12 17.53 -14.50
C ARG A 55 -15.71 18.99 -14.70
N ALA A 56 -14.50 19.37 -14.28
CA ALA A 56 -13.97 20.72 -14.51
C ALA A 56 -13.78 21.02 -16.00
N ALA A 57 -13.28 20.05 -16.78
CA ALA A 57 -13.14 20.19 -18.23
C ALA A 57 -14.48 20.26 -18.96
N GLN A 58 -15.49 19.49 -18.52
CA GLN A 58 -16.85 19.56 -19.08
C GLN A 58 -17.54 20.89 -18.75
N GLY A 59 -17.44 21.37 -17.50
CA GLY A 59 -17.99 22.68 -17.11
C GLY A 59 -17.30 23.87 -17.79
N ALA A 60 -16.05 23.73 -18.22
CA ALA A 60 -15.36 24.74 -19.04
C ALA A 60 -15.84 24.73 -20.51
N LYS A 61 -16.28 23.57 -21.03
CA LYS A 61 -16.80 23.42 -22.40
C LYS A 61 -18.25 23.92 -22.52
N ASP A 62 -19.03 23.81 -21.44
CA ASP A 62 -20.41 24.29 -21.34
C ASP A 62 -20.55 25.79 -21.04
N LYS A 63 -19.44 26.54 -20.86
CA LYS A 63 -19.53 28.01 -20.87
C LYS A 63 -19.69 28.45 -22.33
N PRO A 64 -20.88 28.93 -22.76
CA PRO A 64 -20.98 29.57 -24.06
C PRO A 64 -20.02 30.75 -24.02
N ARG A 65 -19.03 30.76 -24.93
CA ARG A 65 -18.27 31.96 -25.23
C ARG A 65 -19.33 32.98 -25.66
N ARG A 66 -19.74 33.85 -24.75
CA ARG A 66 -20.44 35.09 -25.11
C ARG A 66 -19.44 35.81 -26.00
N PHE A 67 -19.68 35.71 -27.30
CA PHE A 67 -19.15 36.66 -28.26
C PHE A 67 -19.61 38.02 -27.76
N VAL A 68 -18.65 38.80 -27.27
CA VAL A 68 -18.85 40.21 -26.98
C VAL A 68 -18.49 40.90 -28.28
N ASP A 69 -19.51 41.36 -28.98
CA ASP A 69 -19.41 42.29 -30.12
C ASP A 69 -18.85 43.65 -29.68
#